data_AF-A0A1C3KEU1-F1
#
_entry.id   AF-A0A1C3KEU1-F1
#
_cell.length_a   1.000
_cell.length_b   1.000
_cell.length_c   1.000
_cell.angle_alpha   90.00
_cell.angle_beta   90.00
_cell.angle_gamma   90.00
#
_symmetry.space_group_name_H-M   'P 1'
#
loop_
_entity.id
_entity.type
_entity.pdbx_description
1 polymer ?
#
loop_
_entity_poly.entity_id
_entity_poly.type
_entity_poly.pdbx_seq_one_letter_code
_entity_poly.pdbx_strand_id
1 'polypeptide(L)'
;MEASSKEDESYLKLIKFSNNVEQKNNEEIEILEVCMEKSINLNIFESFVNIKELYLVKNNITDITPLFKCTKLTVLFLQINKIRSILGIEKLRRLEKLSLFNNELTEQFIKIDENKNLEYIDLSDNNIENIDFFLNTKSFTHINLANNNIKSIHSLKNNFNLHYLNISGNKLGHSVTFA
;
A
#
# COMPACT_ATOMS: atom_id res chain seq x y z
N MET A 1 -14.37 21.37 -18.35
CA MET A 1 -14.97 20.34 -17.47
C MET A 1 -15.50 19.14 -18.26
N GLU A 2 -16.13 19.30 -19.42
CA GLU A 2 -16.72 18.17 -20.19
C GLU A 2 -15.73 17.19 -20.83
N ALA A 3 -14.48 17.58 -21.12
CA ALA A 3 -13.48 16.68 -21.69
C ALA A 3 -12.95 15.64 -20.67
N SER A 4 -12.73 16.07 -19.42
CA SER A 4 -12.27 15.20 -18.31
C SER A 4 -13.27 14.09 -18.00
N SER A 5 -14.58 14.38 -18.04
CA SER A 5 -15.61 13.39 -17.73
C SER A 5 -15.73 12.30 -18.81
N LYS A 6 -15.49 12.62 -20.09
CA LYS A 6 -15.53 11.63 -21.18
C LYS A 6 -14.31 10.71 -21.18
N GLU A 7 -13.15 11.23 -20.82
CA GLU A 7 -11.93 10.43 -20.65
C GLU A 7 -12.07 9.48 -19.46
N ASP A 8 -12.59 9.97 -18.33
CA ASP A 8 -12.86 9.16 -17.14
C ASP A 8 -13.88 8.04 -17.42
N GLU A 9 -14.98 8.33 -18.15
CA GLU A 9 -15.94 7.29 -18.57
C GLU A 9 -15.32 6.23 -19.49
N SER A 10 -14.45 6.65 -20.41
CA SER A 10 -13.78 5.73 -21.33
C SER A 10 -12.80 4.82 -20.57
N TYR A 11 -12.08 5.39 -19.60
CA TYR A 11 -11.16 4.66 -18.76
C TYR A 11 -11.87 3.70 -17.80
N LEU A 12 -13.02 4.09 -17.23
CA LEU A 12 -13.88 3.19 -16.46
C LEU A 12 -14.28 1.94 -17.25
N LYS A 13 -14.69 2.11 -18.51
CA LYS A 13 -15.04 0.99 -19.38
C LYS A 13 -13.84 0.08 -19.61
N LEU A 14 -12.65 0.66 -19.82
CA LEU A 14 -11.42 -0.11 -20.01
C LEU A 14 -11.05 -0.91 -18.75
N ILE A 15 -11.08 -0.28 -17.56
CA ILE A 15 -10.81 -0.97 -16.29
C ILE A 15 -11.77 -2.14 -16.10
N LYS A 16 -13.07 -1.93 -16.36
CA LYS A 16 -14.04 -3.01 -16.22
C LYS A 16 -13.78 -4.15 -17.19
N PHE A 17 -13.49 -3.83 -18.45
CA PHE A 17 -13.18 -4.82 -19.47
C PHE A 17 -11.92 -5.62 -19.13
N SER A 18 -10.84 -4.96 -18.70
CA SER A 18 -9.58 -5.64 -18.32
C SER A 18 -9.74 -6.54 -17.09
N ASN A 19 -10.76 -6.29 -16.27
CA ASN A 19 -11.10 -7.07 -15.08
C ASN A 19 -12.25 -8.06 -15.31
N ASN A 20 -12.76 -8.20 -16.55
CA ASN A 20 -13.93 -9.04 -16.89
C ASN A 20 -15.18 -8.75 -16.03
N VAL A 21 -15.43 -7.46 -15.76
CA VAL A 21 -16.58 -6.97 -14.97
C VAL A 21 -17.39 -5.91 -15.72
N GLU A 22 -17.32 -5.87 -17.04
CA GLU A 22 -18.05 -4.92 -17.89
C GLU A 22 -19.57 -4.99 -17.72
N GLN A 23 -20.11 -6.15 -17.33
CA GLN A 23 -21.53 -6.34 -17.07
C GLN A 23 -21.96 -5.92 -15.65
N LYS A 24 -21.01 -5.68 -14.74
CA LYS A 24 -21.30 -5.31 -13.35
C LYS A 24 -21.49 -3.81 -13.21
N ASN A 25 -22.41 -3.42 -12.34
CA ASN A 25 -22.49 -2.05 -11.84
C ASN A 25 -21.29 -1.75 -10.94
N ASN A 26 -20.95 -0.47 -10.76
CA ASN A 26 -19.78 -0.10 -9.96
C ASN A 26 -19.92 -0.51 -8.49
N GLU A 27 -21.15 -0.57 -7.99
CA GLU A 27 -21.49 -1.01 -6.63
C GLU A 27 -21.28 -2.52 -6.43
N GLU A 28 -21.23 -3.32 -7.49
CA GLU A 28 -21.04 -4.78 -7.40
C GLU A 28 -19.55 -5.19 -7.49
N ILE A 29 -18.67 -4.23 -7.74
CA ILE A 29 -17.24 -4.45 -7.94
C ILE A 29 -16.53 -4.23 -6.61
N GLU A 30 -15.93 -5.31 -6.11
CA GLU A 30 -15.17 -5.31 -4.86
C GLU A 30 -13.66 -5.48 -5.08
N ILE A 31 -13.25 -5.92 -6.26
CA ILE A 31 -11.86 -6.24 -6.59
C ILE A 31 -11.54 -5.66 -7.97
N LEU A 32 -10.43 -4.93 -8.07
CA LEU A 32 -9.90 -4.44 -9.33
C LEU A 32 -8.37 -4.55 -9.36
N GLU A 33 -7.86 -4.88 -10.53
CA GLU A 33 -6.46 -4.87 -10.90
C GLU A 33 -6.24 -3.95 -12.10
N VAL A 34 -5.27 -3.04 -11.97
CA VAL A 34 -4.81 -2.19 -13.06
C VAL A 34 -3.29 -2.23 -13.05
N CYS A 35 -2.69 -2.65 -14.16
CA CYS A 35 -1.24 -2.84 -14.23
C CYS A 35 -0.65 -2.22 -15.49
N MET A 36 0.61 -1.77 -15.36
CA MET A 36 1.42 -1.32 -16.49
C MET A 36 0.87 -0.08 -17.23
N GLU A 37 0.08 0.73 -16.55
CA GLU A 37 -0.46 1.96 -17.10
C GLU A 37 0.57 3.10 -17.06
N LYS A 38 0.61 3.90 -18.12
CA LYS A 38 1.53 5.05 -18.19
C LYS A 38 1.11 6.18 -17.25
N SER A 39 -0.19 6.34 -17.05
CA SER A 39 -0.81 7.32 -16.17
C SER A 39 -2.16 6.79 -15.73
N ILE A 40 -2.54 7.05 -14.48
CA ILE A 40 -3.81 6.62 -13.92
C ILE A 40 -4.43 7.75 -13.10
N ASN A 41 -5.70 8.07 -13.38
CA ASN A 41 -6.48 8.98 -12.53
C ASN A 41 -7.05 8.20 -11.36
N LEU A 42 -6.39 8.22 -10.20
CA LEU A 42 -6.83 7.45 -9.03
C LEU A 42 -8.18 7.90 -8.45
N ASN A 43 -8.68 9.11 -8.77
CA ASN A 43 -10.01 9.55 -8.33
C ASN A 43 -11.12 8.66 -8.91
N ILE A 44 -10.85 7.94 -10.00
CA ILE A 44 -11.83 7.05 -10.63
C ILE A 44 -12.29 5.93 -9.70
N PHE A 45 -11.43 5.55 -8.74
CA PHE A 45 -11.73 4.47 -7.80
C PHE A 45 -12.81 4.84 -6.78
N GLU A 46 -13.11 6.13 -6.59
CA GLU A 46 -14.23 6.60 -5.75
C GLU A 46 -15.59 6.14 -6.28
N SER A 47 -15.68 5.85 -7.57
CA SER A 47 -16.91 5.35 -8.19
C SER A 47 -17.22 3.90 -7.81
N PHE A 48 -16.23 3.11 -7.39
CA PHE A 48 -16.41 1.73 -6.92
C PHE A 48 -16.61 1.71 -5.40
N VAL A 49 -17.80 2.15 -4.95
CA VAL A 49 -18.13 2.40 -3.53
C VAL A 49 -18.03 1.17 -2.61
N ASN A 50 -17.86 -0.03 -3.18
CA ASN A 50 -17.69 -1.30 -2.49
C ASN A 50 -16.30 -1.93 -2.71
N ILE A 51 -15.34 -1.21 -3.29
CA ILE A 51 -13.99 -1.71 -3.49
C ILE A 51 -13.34 -2.11 -2.15
N LYS A 52 -12.87 -3.35 -2.09
CA LYS A 52 -12.19 -3.99 -0.95
C LYS A 52 -10.75 -4.33 -1.28
N GLU A 53 -10.47 -4.71 -2.52
CA GLU A 53 -9.13 -5.07 -2.96
C GLU A 53 -8.75 -4.29 -4.20
N LEU A 54 -7.58 -3.66 -4.16
CA LEU A 54 -7.09 -2.87 -5.26
C LEU A 54 -5.61 -3.15 -5.52
N TYR A 55 -5.32 -3.59 -6.74
CA TYR A 55 -3.99 -3.94 -7.22
C TYR A 55 -3.57 -2.95 -8.30
N LEU A 56 -2.59 -2.11 -8.03
CA LEU A 56 -2.13 -1.01 -8.88
C LEU A 56 -0.64 -1.15 -9.18
N VAL A 57 -0.26 -2.26 -9.82
CA VAL A 57 1.14 -2.64 -10.01
C VAL A 57 1.74 -1.95 -11.25
N LYS A 58 2.93 -1.36 -11.13
CA LYS A 58 3.68 -0.84 -12.29
C LYS A 58 2.97 0.29 -13.05
N ASN A 59 2.35 1.23 -12.33
CA ASN A 59 1.54 2.32 -12.92
C ASN A 59 2.17 3.72 -12.82
N ASN A 60 3.45 3.83 -12.44
CA ASN A 60 4.15 5.11 -12.23
C ASN A 60 3.46 6.05 -11.21
N ILE A 61 2.71 5.51 -10.26
CA ILE A 61 1.97 6.29 -9.26
C ILE A 61 2.96 6.99 -8.31
N THR A 62 2.74 8.27 -8.06
CA THR A 62 3.54 9.09 -7.11
C THR A 62 2.74 9.56 -5.91
N ASP A 63 1.44 9.83 -6.09
CA ASP A 63 0.51 10.28 -5.06
C ASP A 63 -0.67 9.31 -4.98
N ILE A 64 -0.92 8.78 -3.78
CA ILE A 64 -2.03 7.86 -3.50
C ILE A 64 -3.17 8.52 -2.71
N THR A 65 -3.10 9.83 -2.46
CA THR A 65 -4.11 10.57 -1.68
C THR A 65 -5.55 10.35 -2.14
N PRO A 66 -5.86 10.26 -3.44
CA PRO A 66 -7.22 9.95 -3.91
C PRO A 66 -7.78 8.62 -3.37
N LEU A 67 -6.93 7.62 -3.14
CA LEU A 67 -7.36 6.30 -2.65
C LEU A 67 -7.89 6.33 -1.22
N PHE A 68 -7.57 7.37 -0.43
CA PHE A 68 -8.00 7.46 0.96
C PHE A 68 -9.51 7.65 1.13
N LYS A 69 -10.25 7.93 0.05
CA LYS A 69 -11.72 7.92 0.06
C LYS A 69 -12.32 6.50 -0.05
N CYS A 70 -11.54 5.52 -0.50
CA CYS A 70 -11.94 4.13 -0.63
C CYS A 70 -11.87 3.41 0.74
N THR A 71 -12.65 3.87 1.70
CA THR A 71 -12.57 3.47 3.13
C THR A 71 -12.92 1.99 3.41
N LYS A 72 -13.40 1.26 2.41
CA LYS A 72 -13.68 -0.19 2.49
C LYS A 72 -12.51 -1.07 2.09
N LEU A 73 -11.39 -0.49 1.64
CA LEU A 73 -10.19 -1.25 1.29
C LEU A 73 -9.68 -2.07 2.48
N THR A 74 -9.42 -3.34 2.19
CA THR A 74 -8.80 -4.36 3.04
C THR A 74 -7.45 -4.79 2.46
N VAL A 75 -7.32 -4.79 1.13
CA VAL A 75 -6.06 -5.07 0.42
C VAL A 75 -5.73 -3.92 -0.51
N LEU A 76 -4.51 -3.38 -0.39
CA LEU A 76 -4.00 -2.34 -1.28
C LEU A 76 -2.56 -2.65 -1.69
N PHE A 77 -2.39 -3.04 -2.95
CA PHE A 77 -1.13 -3.48 -3.53
C PHE A 77 -0.68 -2.45 -4.57
N LEU A 78 0.48 -1.83 -4.32
CA LEU A 78 1.01 -0.67 -5.03
C LEU A 78 2.46 -0.90 -5.49
N GLN A 79 2.79 -2.14 -5.83
CA GLN A 79 4.14 -2.55 -6.15
C GLN A 79 4.68 -1.87 -7.42
N ILE A 80 5.99 -1.61 -7.45
CA ILE A 80 6.69 -1.11 -8.64
C ILE A 80 6.11 0.24 -9.09
N ASN A 81 5.93 1.17 -8.16
CA ASN A 81 5.50 2.54 -8.46
C ASN A 81 6.63 3.53 -8.08
N LYS A 82 6.29 4.82 -7.93
CA LYS A 82 7.22 5.89 -7.55
C LYS A 82 6.71 6.63 -6.32
N ILE A 83 6.07 5.89 -5.41
CA ILE A 83 5.40 6.45 -4.24
C ILE A 83 6.46 6.84 -3.21
N ARG A 84 6.40 8.09 -2.74
CA ARG A 84 7.30 8.63 -1.72
C ARG A 84 6.63 8.86 -0.39
N SER A 85 5.29 8.85 -0.36
CA SER A 85 4.51 9.13 0.84
C SER A 85 3.23 8.32 0.88
N ILE A 86 2.91 7.83 2.08
CA ILE A 86 1.61 7.25 2.41
C ILE A 86 0.94 7.98 3.57
N LEU A 87 1.36 9.22 3.87
CA LEU A 87 0.69 10.04 4.90
C LEU A 87 -0.80 10.18 4.56
N GLY A 88 -1.68 9.80 5.48
CA GLY A 88 -3.13 9.74 5.26
C GLY A 88 -3.68 8.32 5.11
N ILE A 89 -2.81 7.30 5.00
CA ILE A 89 -3.19 5.87 4.95
C ILE A 89 -3.96 5.44 6.21
N GLU A 90 -3.82 6.14 7.33
CA GLU A 90 -4.60 5.93 8.56
C GLU A 90 -6.12 6.06 8.35
N LYS A 91 -6.56 6.72 7.27
CA LYS A 91 -7.97 6.81 6.89
C LYS A 91 -8.54 5.47 6.43
N LEU A 92 -7.69 4.57 5.93
CA LEU A 92 -8.06 3.21 5.52
C LEU A 92 -8.06 2.27 6.74
N ARG A 93 -8.98 2.50 7.68
CA ARG A 93 -9.05 1.78 8.96
C ARG A 93 -9.32 0.28 8.84
N ARG A 94 -9.81 -0.18 7.69
CA ARG A 94 -10.09 -1.59 7.37
C ARG A 94 -8.93 -2.29 6.68
N LEU A 95 -7.82 -1.58 6.41
CA LEU A 95 -6.71 -2.16 5.69
C LEU A 95 -6.04 -3.26 6.50
N GLU A 96 -5.94 -4.45 5.90
CA GLU A 96 -5.35 -5.67 6.46
C GLU A 96 -4.02 -6.01 5.79
N LYS A 97 -3.91 -5.72 4.48
CA LYS A 97 -2.71 -6.00 3.69
C LYS A 97 -2.30 -4.81 2.85
N LEU A 98 -1.04 -4.40 3.00
CA LEU A 98 -0.43 -3.31 2.24
C LEU A 98 0.88 -3.77 1.62
N SER A 99 1.03 -3.61 0.31
CA SER A 99 2.31 -3.84 -0.36
C SER A 99 2.74 -2.59 -1.12
N LEU A 100 3.93 -2.10 -0.79
CA LEU A 100 4.62 -0.96 -1.40
C LEU A 100 6.02 -1.40 -1.86
N PHE A 101 6.19 -2.70 -2.16
CA PHE A 101 7.43 -3.23 -2.72
C PHE A 101 7.89 -2.41 -3.93
N ASN A 102 9.18 -2.08 -3.96
CA ASN A 102 9.80 -1.35 -5.06
C ASN A 102 9.11 0.01 -5.30
N ASN A 103 9.31 0.92 -4.36
CA ASN A 103 8.86 2.31 -4.39
C ASN A 103 10.01 3.22 -3.93
N GLU A 104 9.71 4.48 -3.63
CA GLU A 104 10.70 5.51 -3.25
C GLU A 104 10.46 6.02 -1.82
N LEU A 105 9.95 5.16 -0.93
CA LEU A 105 9.60 5.55 0.44
C LEU A 105 10.82 5.80 1.32
N THR A 106 10.66 6.76 2.22
CA THR A 106 11.53 7.03 3.37
C THR A 106 10.65 7.16 4.63
N GLU A 107 11.21 6.86 5.79
CA GLU A 107 10.46 6.66 7.04
C GLU A 107 9.57 7.85 7.48
N GLN A 108 9.97 9.08 7.18
CA GLN A 108 9.24 10.29 7.59
C GLN A 108 7.87 10.44 6.91
N PHE A 109 7.59 9.66 5.87
CA PHE A 109 6.32 9.67 5.15
C PHE A 109 5.49 8.40 5.35
N ILE A 110 5.81 7.62 6.40
CA ILE A 110 5.11 6.41 6.78
C ILE A 110 4.45 6.64 8.14
N LYS A 111 3.11 6.59 8.17
CA LYS A 111 2.32 6.68 9.39
C LYS A 111 1.20 5.63 9.36
N ILE A 112 1.38 4.56 10.12
CA ILE A 112 0.50 3.36 10.11
C ILE A 112 0.01 2.97 11.51
N ASP A 113 0.24 3.84 12.50
CA ASP A 113 -0.09 3.58 13.91
C ASP A 113 -1.59 3.37 14.13
N GLU A 114 -2.44 4.00 13.33
CA GLU A 114 -3.91 3.89 13.42
C GLU A 114 -4.51 2.74 12.58
N ASN A 115 -3.73 2.08 11.72
CA ASN A 115 -4.20 0.94 10.93
C ASN A 115 -4.18 -0.36 11.77
N LYS A 116 -5.05 -0.44 12.79
CA LYS A 116 -5.04 -1.52 13.80
C LYS A 116 -5.32 -2.93 13.24
N ASN A 117 -5.87 -3.03 12.04
CA ASN A 117 -6.15 -4.31 11.37
C ASN A 117 -5.02 -4.76 10.43
N LEU A 118 -4.00 -3.91 10.22
CA LEU A 118 -2.94 -4.18 9.27
C LEU A 118 -2.05 -5.31 9.79
N GLU A 119 -2.13 -6.48 9.16
CA GLU A 119 -1.43 -7.71 9.57
C GLU A 119 -0.27 -8.07 8.63
N TYR A 120 -0.34 -7.62 7.37
CA TYR A 120 0.66 -7.83 6.35
C TYR A 120 1.16 -6.48 5.84
N ILE A 121 2.49 -6.31 5.86
CA ILE A 121 3.12 -5.18 5.18
C ILE A 121 4.38 -5.60 4.43
N ASP A 122 4.47 -5.14 3.19
CA ASP A 122 5.68 -5.26 2.38
C ASP A 122 6.19 -3.87 1.99
N LEU A 123 7.33 -3.49 2.56
CA LEU A 123 8.06 -2.26 2.28
C LEU A 123 9.44 -2.57 1.67
N SER A 124 9.64 -3.78 1.13
CA SER A 124 10.92 -4.16 0.55
C SER A 124 11.28 -3.30 -0.67
N ASP A 125 12.58 -3.16 -0.92
CA ASP A 125 13.12 -2.36 -2.03
C ASP A 125 12.62 -0.90 -1.98
N ASN A 126 12.91 -0.24 -0.87
CA ASN A 126 12.69 1.19 -0.63
C ASN A 126 13.96 1.81 -0.03
N ASN A 127 13.88 3.05 0.48
CA ASN A 127 15.01 3.78 1.04
C ASN A 127 14.90 4.00 2.56
N ILE A 128 14.31 3.06 3.29
CA ILE A 128 13.99 3.20 4.72
C ILE A 128 15.25 2.96 5.58
N GLU A 129 15.57 3.87 6.50
CA GLU A 129 16.68 3.72 7.45
C GLU A 129 16.24 3.40 8.88
N ASN A 130 15.08 3.92 9.29
CA ASN A 130 14.51 3.76 10.62
C ASN A 130 13.07 3.22 10.50
N ILE A 131 12.66 2.37 11.44
CA ILE A 131 11.35 1.71 11.42
C ILE A 131 10.51 1.98 12.68
N ASP A 132 10.70 3.14 13.31
CA ASP A 132 10.02 3.57 14.54
C ASP A 132 8.51 3.74 14.37
N PHE A 133 8.02 3.84 13.14
CA PHE A 133 6.59 3.74 12.84
C PHE A 133 5.96 2.40 13.25
N PHE A 134 6.76 1.36 13.54
CA PHE A 134 6.26 0.11 14.15
C PHE A 134 6.14 0.15 15.68
N LEU A 135 6.72 1.13 16.39
CA LEU A 135 6.77 1.16 17.87
C LEU A 135 5.39 0.98 18.53
N ASN A 136 4.35 1.51 17.88
CA ASN A 136 2.97 1.51 18.38
C ASN A 136 2.07 0.49 17.68
N THR A 137 2.63 -0.43 16.89
CA THR A 137 1.89 -1.45 16.15
C THR A 137 1.98 -2.80 16.85
N LYS A 138 0.93 -3.62 16.77
CA LYS A 138 0.84 -4.93 17.44
C LYS A 138 0.14 -6.01 16.62
N SER A 139 -0.41 -5.64 15.46
CA SER A 139 -1.26 -6.48 14.61
C SER A 139 -0.47 -7.33 13.62
N PHE A 140 0.77 -6.97 13.30
CA PHE A 140 1.54 -7.62 12.25
C PHE A 140 1.83 -9.09 12.52
N THR A 141 1.52 -9.90 11.51
CA THR A 141 1.92 -11.31 11.39
C THR A 141 3.00 -11.50 10.34
N HIS A 142 3.06 -10.61 9.34
CA HIS A 142 4.02 -10.65 8.23
C HIS A 142 4.60 -9.27 7.94
N ILE A 143 5.92 -9.14 8.04
CA ILE A 143 6.67 -7.92 7.70
C ILE A 143 7.78 -8.27 6.72
N ASN A 144 7.77 -7.64 5.55
CA ASN A 144 8.90 -7.66 4.62
C ASN A 144 9.53 -6.26 4.52
N LEU A 145 10.80 -6.17 4.90
CA LEU A 145 11.63 -4.96 4.92
C LEU A 145 12.93 -5.19 4.16
N ALA A 146 13.01 -6.22 3.32
CA ALA A 146 14.22 -6.55 2.58
C ALA A 146 14.70 -5.36 1.72
N ASN A 147 16.01 -5.31 1.45
CA ASN A 147 16.63 -4.35 0.54
C ASN A 147 16.27 -2.90 0.90
N ASN A 148 16.50 -2.54 2.15
CA ASN A 148 16.40 -1.18 2.67
C ASN A 148 17.75 -0.79 3.33
N ASN A 149 17.79 0.30 4.09
CA ASN A 149 18.99 0.79 4.76
C ASN A 149 18.90 0.68 6.30
N ILE A 150 18.08 -0.25 6.81
CA ILE A 150 17.72 -0.35 8.23
C ILE A 150 18.91 -0.76 9.08
N LYS A 151 19.11 -0.07 10.21
CA LYS A 151 20.25 -0.30 11.13
C LYS A 151 19.87 -1.04 12.42
N SER A 152 18.60 -1.00 12.80
CA SER A 152 18.08 -1.62 14.03
C SER A 152 16.63 -2.06 13.86
N ILE A 153 16.24 -3.12 14.58
CA ILE A 153 14.88 -3.65 14.60
C ILE A 153 14.19 -3.54 15.96
N HIS A 154 14.76 -2.76 16.90
CA HIS A 154 14.19 -2.62 18.25
C HIS A 154 12.71 -2.17 18.24
N SER A 155 12.32 -1.40 17.22
CA SER A 155 10.96 -0.88 17.04
C SER A 155 9.91 -1.99 16.84
N LEU A 156 10.34 -3.22 16.47
CA LEU A 156 9.46 -4.39 16.32
C LEU A 156 9.18 -5.14 17.64
N LYS A 157 9.74 -4.71 18.77
CA LYS A 157 9.64 -5.42 20.07
C LYS A 157 8.22 -5.72 20.54
N ASN A 158 7.22 -4.97 20.04
CA ASN A 158 5.81 -5.09 20.43
C ASN A 158 5.00 -5.98 19.47
N ASN A 159 5.58 -6.43 18.35
CA ASN A 159 4.92 -7.28 17.36
C ASN A 159 5.02 -8.76 17.75
N PHE A 160 4.43 -9.12 18.90
CA PHE A 160 4.51 -10.48 19.45
C PHE A 160 3.83 -11.56 18.58
N ASN A 161 2.96 -11.16 17.65
CA ASN A 161 2.26 -12.05 16.72
C ASN A 161 3.00 -12.22 15.38
N LEU A 162 4.23 -11.74 15.26
CA LEU A 162 5.00 -11.79 14.01
C LEU A 162 5.47 -13.22 13.72
N HIS A 163 4.99 -13.79 12.61
CA HIS A 163 5.34 -15.14 12.15
C HIS A 163 6.38 -15.12 11.02
N TYR A 164 6.40 -14.04 10.24
CA TYR A 164 7.34 -13.86 9.14
C TYR A 164 7.98 -12.47 9.21
N LEU A 165 9.31 -12.45 9.24
CA LEU A 165 10.11 -11.24 9.16
C LEU A 165 11.22 -11.42 8.13
N ASN A 166 11.20 -10.61 7.08
CA ASN A 166 12.33 -10.52 6.15
C ASN A 166 13.03 -9.17 6.28
N ILE A 167 14.32 -9.22 6.61
CA ILE A 167 15.21 -8.06 6.79
C ILE A 167 16.49 -8.21 5.96
N SER A 168 16.53 -9.13 4.99
CA SER A 168 17.70 -9.34 4.13
C SER A 168 18.11 -8.07 3.40
N GLY A 169 19.39 -7.86 3.14
CA GLY A 169 19.85 -6.69 2.38
C GLY A 169 19.71 -5.34 3.12
N ASN A 170 19.64 -5.36 4.45
CA ASN A 170 19.71 -4.16 5.29
C ASN A 170 21.12 -3.92 5.86
N LYS A 171 21.29 -2.82 6.61
CA LYS A 171 22.56 -2.38 7.22
C LYS A 171 22.58 -2.62 8.74
N LEU A 172 22.06 -3.78 9.18
CA LEU A 172 21.99 -4.12 10.59
C LEU A 172 23.40 -4.25 11.19
N GLY A 173 23.66 -3.53 12.28
CA GLY A 173 24.96 -3.59 12.96
C GLY A 173 25.20 -4.95 13.63
N HIS A 174 26.46 -5.36 13.74
CA HIS A 174 26.89 -6.61 14.39
C HIS A 174 26.59 -6.71 15.90
N SER A 175 25.98 -5.72 16.52
CA SER A 175 25.59 -5.74 17.94
C SER A 175 24.08 -5.76 18.11
N VAL A 176 23.43 -6.83 17.69
CA VAL A 176 22.12 -7.19 18.26
C VAL A 176 22.42 -7.93 19.57
N THR A 177 22.81 -7.19 20.61
CA THR A 177 22.73 -7.72 21.97
C THR A 177 21.26 -7.76 22.34
N PHE A 178 20.68 -8.96 22.33
CA PHE A 178 19.44 -9.23 23.04
C PHE A 178 19.76 -9.07 24.53
N ALA A 179 19.24 -8.01 25.13
CA ALA A 179 19.15 -7.84 26.58
C ALA A 179 17.68 -7.88 26.97
#